data_AF-A0A3D2EYY5-F1
#
_entry.id   AF-A0A3D2EYY5-F1
#
_cell.length_a   1.000
_cell.length_b   1.000
_cell.length_c   1.000
_cell.angle_alpha   90.00
_cell.angle_beta   90.00
_cell.angle_gamma   90.00
#
_symmetry.space_group_name_H-M   'P 1'
#
loop_
_entity.id
_entity.type
_entity.pdbx_description
1 polymer ?
#
loop_
_entity_poly.entity_id
_entity_poly.type
_entity_poly.pdbx_seq_one_letter_code
_entity_poly.pdbx_strand_id
1 'polypeptide(L)'
;MTLRKDIRRAWKDGMIIRVEVNHWRTFRYVVVMENMIVFQVTIGCSHCATCQSRVAHVERALDHTGVKSESVLAEEMLFRVFERVEGEDPLVTLGNAMELTLRPVETVPA
;
A
#
# COMPACT_ATOMS: atom_id res chain seq x y z
N MET A 1 10.54 16.70 -5.91
CA MET A 1 10.80 15.25 -6.00
C MET A 1 9.61 14.61 -6.69
N THR A 2 9.82 13.80 -7.72
CA THR A 2 8.70 13.14 -8.43
C THR A 2 8.55 11.75 -7.81
N LEU A 3 7.41 11.50 -7.15
CA LEU A 3 7.11 10.27 -6.40
C LEU A 3 7.47 8.96 -7.13
N ARG A 4 7.49 8.96 -8.47
CA ARG A 4 7.95 7.82 -9.30
C ARG A 4 9.40 7.41 -9.06
N LYS A 5 10.33 8.36 -8.89
CA LYS A 5 11.74 8.03 -8.58
C LYS A 5 11.87 7.52 -7.14
N ASP A 6 11.06 8.07 -6.25
CA ASP A 6 11.07 7.73 -4.84
C ASP A 6 10.48 6.34 -4.59
N ILE A 7 9.48 5.88 -5.35
CA ILE A 7 8.97 4.50 -5.25
C ILE A 7 10.02 3.48 -5.69
N ARG A 8 10.73 3.70 -6.81
CA ARG A 8 11.81 2.77 -7.22
C ARG A 8 12.95 2.71 -6.20
N ARG A 9 13.27 3.85 -5.61
CA ARG A 9 14.26 3.92 -4.53
C ARG A 9 13.74 3.28 -3.24
N ALA A 10 12.48 3.48 -2.91
CA ALA A 10 11.79 2.85 -1.79
C ALA A 10 11.80 1.33 -1.90
N TRP A 11 11.60 0.80 -3.10
CA TRP A 11 11.71 -0.63 -3.38
C TRP A 11 13.12 -1.18 -3.14
N LYS A 12 14.15 -0.33 -3.17
CA LYS A 12 15.55 -0.72 -3.06
C LYS A 12 16.13 -0.52 -1.65
N ASP A 13 15.64 0.50 -0.95
CA ASP A 13 16.16 0.92 0.35
C ASP A 13 15.16 0.61 1.50
N GLY A 14 13.92 0.23 1.20
CA GLY A 14 12.84 0.03 2.16
C GLY A 14 12.51 -1.44 2.41
N MET A 15 11.90 -1.74 3.57
CA MET A 15 11.47 -3.10 3.89
C MET A 15 10.24 -3.47 3.08
N ILE A 16 10.33 -4.52 2.26
CA ILE A 16 9.20 -5.02 1.47
C ILE A 16 8.50 -6.11 2.27
N ILE A 17 7.19 -5.96 2.48
CA ILE A 17 6.33 -6.96 3.10
C ILE A 17 5.35 -7.46 2.07
N ARG A 18 5.26 -8.79 1.90
CA ARG A 18 4.18 -9.43 1.14
C ARG A 18 2.99 -9.66 2.08
N VAL A 19 1.82 -9.13 1.74
CA VAL A 19 0.61 -9.23 2.55
C VAL A 19 -0.55 -9.85 1.78
N GLU A 20 -1.37 -10.62 2.49
CA GLU A 20 -2.69 -11.01 2.01
C GLU A 20 -3.73 -10.03 2.56
N VAL A 21 -4.59 -9.57 1.65
CA VAL A 21 -5.75 -8.75 1.99
C VAL A 21 -6.97 -9.67 1.92
N ASN A 22 -7.79 -9.67 2.96
CA ASN A 22 -9.02 -10.45 2.94
C ASN A 22 -9.84 -10.18 1.67
N HIS A 23 -10.40 -11.25 1.09
CA HIS A 23 -11.20 -11.22 -0.14
C HIS A 23 -10.44 -10.87 -1.43
N TRP A 24 -9.12 -10.70 -1.39
CA TRP A 24 -8.30 -10.48 -2.58
C TRP A 24 -7.59 -11.78 -2.97
N ARG A 25 -7.71 -12.16 -4.25
CA ARG A 25 -7.15 -13.43 -4.76
C ARG A 25 -5.62 -13.52 -4.78
N THR A 26 -4.95 -12.39 -4.66
CA THR A 26 -3.50 -12.26 -4.85
C THR A 26 -2.94 -11.40 -3.75
N PHE A 27 -1.71 -11.70 -3.33
CA PHE A 27 -0.99 -10.90 -2.36
C PHE A 27 -0.72 -9.48 -2.88
N ARG A 28 -0.36 -8.58 -1.98
CA ARG A 28 0.10 -7.23 -2.27
C ARG A 28 1.43 -6.96 -1.63
N TYR A 29 2.13 -6.00 -2.21
CA TYR A 29 3.36 -5.49 -1.63
C TYR A 29 3.07 -4.24 -0.81
N VAL A 30 3.67 -4.22 0.38
CA VAL A 30 3.80 -3.06 1.24
C VAL A 30 5.27 -2.71 1.27
N VAL A 31 5.62 -1.49 0.91
CA VAL A 31 6.99 -0.98 1.06
C VAL A 31 6.98 -0.02 2.24
N VAL A 32 7.77 -0.35 3.26
CA VAL A 32 7.90 0.44 4.47
C VAL A 32 9.19 1.24 4.40
N MET A 33 9.07 2.56 4.48
CA MET A 33 10.18 3.50 4.61
C MET A 33 10.18 4.15 5.98
N GLU A 34 11.20 4.96 6.25
CA GLU A 34 11.34 5.70 7.52
C GLU A 34 10.07 6.49 7.86
N ASN A 35 9.54 7.27 6.91
CA ASN A 35 8.44 8.21 7.15
C ASN A 35 7.13 7.85 6.45
N MET A 36 7.09 6.78 5.67
CA MET A 36 5.91 6.45 4.86
C MET A 36 5.77 4.97 4.55
N ILE A 37 4.54 4.57 4.23
CA ILE A 37 4.16 3.23 3.82
C ILE A 37 3.55 3.31 2.43
N VAL A 38 4.02 2.47 1.50
CA VAL A 38 3.49 2.38 0.13
C VAL A 38 2.78 1.04 -0.03
N PHE A 39 1.47 1.08 -0.23
CA PHE A 39 0.64 -0.09 -0.43
C PHE A 39 0.26 -0.24 -1.90
N GLN A 40 0.55 -1.41 -2.48
CA GLN A 40 0.08 -1.73 -3.82
C GLN A 40 -1.42 -2.04 -3.81
N VAL A 41 -2.20 -1.31 -4.61
CA VAL A 41 -3.65 -1.55 -4.75
C VAL A 41 -3.92 -2.48 -5.92
N THR A 42 -3.34 -2.22 -7.09
CA THR A 42 -3.55 -3.00 -8.32
C THR A 42 -2.24 -3.48 -8.92
N ILE A 43 -2.26 -4.68 -9.51
CA ILE A 43 -1.13 -5.30 -10.23
C ILE A 43 -1.21 -5.00 -11.75
N GLY A 44 -2.35 -4.50 -12.22
CA GLY A 44 -2.59 -4.17 -13.63
C GLY A 44 -3.68 -3.11 -13.76
N CYS A 45 -4.14 -2.89 -15.01
CA CYS A 45 -4.91 -1.71 -15.42
C CYS A 45 -5.94 -1.26 -14.37
N SER A 46 -5.93 0.04 -14.05
CA SER A 46 -6.87 0.67 -13.11
C SER A 46 -8.31 0.76 -13.66
N HIS A 47 -8.55 0.28 -14.88
CA HIS A 47 -9.77 0.55 -15.64
C HIS A 47 -10.75 -0.63 -15.65
N CYS A 48 -10.35 -1.84 -15.22
CA CYS A 48 -11.29 -2.96 -15.14
C CYS A 48 -12.16 -2.86 -13.87
N ALA A 49 -13.38 -3.41 -13.93
CA ALA A 49 -14.33 -3.36 -12.82
C ALA A 49 -13.76 -3.93 -11.51
N THR A 50 -12.95 -5.00 -11.58
CA THR A 50 -12.29 -5.57 -10.41
C THR A 50 -11.25 -4.62 -9.81
N CYS A 51 -10.43 -3.96 -10.64
CA CYS A 51 -9.46 -2.98 -10.16
C CYS A 51 -10.18 -1.76 -9.57
N GLN A 52 -11.18 -1.21 -10.26
CA GLN A 52 -11.99 -0.11 -9.73
C GLN A 52 -12.64 -0.45 -8.39
N SER A 53 -13.19 -1.67 -8.23
CA SER A 53 -13.74 -2.12 -6.96
C SER A 53 -12.69 -2.19 -5.85
N ARG A 54 -11.44 -2.56 -6.15
CA ARG A 54 -10.34 -2.57 -5.19
C ARG A 54 -9.92 -1.16 -4.80
N VAL A 55 -9.83 -0.26 -5.78
CA VAL A 55 -9.56 1.16 -5.54
C VAL A 55 -10.63 1.76 -4.63
N ALA A 56 -11.90 1.62 -5.00
CA ALA A 56 -13.02 2.14 -4.22
C ALA A 56 -13.15 1.50 -2.83
N HIS A 57 -12.70 0.26 -2.66
CA HIS A 57 -12.63 -0.37 -1.34
C HIS A 57 -11.56 0.30 -0.46
N VAL A 58 -10.36 0.50 -1.01
CA VAL A 58 -9.26 1.17 -0.32
C VAL A 58 -9.57 2.64 -0.04
N GLU A 59 -10.17 3.37 -0.99
CA GLU A 59 -10.57 4.77 -0.79
C GLU A 59 -11.56 4.91 0.36
N ARG A 60 -12.62 4.09 0.37
CA ARG A 60 -13.60 4.09 1.47
C ARG A 60 -12.97 3.77 2.81
N ALA A 61 -12.06 2.80 2.84
CA ALA A 61 -11.30 2.45 4.04
C ALA A 61 -10.50 3.65 4.59
N LEU A 62 -9.86 4.42 3.70
CA LEU A 62 -9.00 5.54 4.07
C LEU A 62 -9.77 6.80 4.48
N ASP A 63 -10.94 7.06 3.88
CA ASP A 63 -11.76 8.22 4.22
C ASP A 63 -12.15 8.27 5.71
N HIS A 64 -12.18 7.13 6.39
CA HIS A 64 -12.61 7.02 7.79
C HIS A 64 -11.47 7.20 8.81
N THR A 65 -10.21 7.20 8.39
CA THR A 65 -9.07 7.10 9.32
C THR A 65 -8.34 8.41 9.56
N GLY A 66 -8.60 9.43 8.75
CA GLY A 66 -7.95 10.75 8.87
C GLY A 66 -6.45 10.73 8.58
N VAL A 67 -5.90 9.59 8.16
CA VAL A 67 -4.51 9.44 7.75
C VAL A 67 -4.32 10.12 6.40
N LYS A 68 -3.32 10.99 6.30
CA LYS A 68 -2.94 11.59 5.02
C LYS A 68 -2.51 10.49 4.06
N SER A 69 -3.20 10.42 2.93
CA SER A 69 -2.85 9.50 1.87
C SER A 69 -2.88 10.17 0.51
N GLU A 70 -2.02 9.71 -0.37
CA GLU A 70 -2.03 10.09 -1.78
C GLU A 70 -1.96 8.86 -2.67
N SER A 71 -2.31 9.03 -3.94
CA SER A 71 -2.41 7.92 -4.88
C SER A 71 -1.51 8.14 -6.08
N VAL A 72 -0.77 7.09 -6.41
CA VAL A 72 0.40 7.19 -7.31
C VAL A 72 0.31 6.12 -8.37
N LEU A 73 0.36 6.55 -9.63
CA LEU A 73 0.41 5.67 -10.79
C LEU A 73 1.84 5.48 -11.28
N ALA A 74 2.33 4.24 -11.20
CA ALA A 74 3.64 3.84 -11.72
C ALA A 74 3.49 2.52 -12.50
N GLU A 75 3.97 2.49 -13.75
CA GLU A 75 4.04 1.27 -14.56
C GLU A 75 2.70 0.48 -14.59
N GLU A 76 1.59 1.19 -14.84
CA GLU A 76 0.22 0.63 -14.88
C GLU A 76 -0.32 0.08 -13.54
N MET A 77 0.42 0.27 -12.45
CA MET A 77 0.01 -0.08 -11.10
C MET A 77 -0.40 1.18 -10.32
N LEU A 78 -1.45 1.04 -9.51
CA LEU A 78 -1.85 2.05 -8.55
C LEU A 78 -1.33 1.69 -7.16
N PHE A 79 -0.66 2.67 -6.54
CA PHE A 79 -0.19 2.62 -5.17
C PHE A 79 -0.90 3.67 -4.32
N ARG A 80 -1.06 3.38 -3.02
CA ARG A 80 -1.41 4.35 -2.01
C ARG A 80 -0.22 4.57 -1.10
N VAL A 81 0.08 5.83 -0.82
CA VAL A 81 1.17 6.24 0.05
C VAL A 81 0.58 6.86 1.31
N PHE A 82 1.09 6.47 2.47
CA PHE A 82 0.64 6.89 3.78
C PHE A 82 1.81 7.42 4.60
N GLU A 83 1.56 8.40 5.46
CA GLU A 83 2.52 8.76 6.51
C GLU A 83 2.62 7.62 7.53
N ARG A 84 3.85 7.27 7.91
CA ARG A 84 4.11 6.26 8.94
C ARG A 84 4.00 6.89 10.32
N VAL A 85 3.38 6.17 11.26
CA VAL A 85 3.41 6.54 12.69
C VAL A 85 4.67 5.94 13.32
N GLU A 86 5.47 6.78 13.95
CA GLU A 86 6.72 6.35 14.59
C GLU A 86 6.42 5.44 15.80
N GLY A 87 7.20 4.37 15.96
CA GLY A 87 7.02 3.41 17.05
C GLY A 87 5.90 2.38 16.86
N GLU A 88 5.08 2.50 15.80
CA GLU A 88 4.07 1.49 15.46
C GLU A 88 4.57 0.46 14.43
N ASP A 89 4.03 -0.75 14.53
CA ASP A 89 4.22 -1.79 13.52
C ASP A 89 3.55 -1.34 12.21
N PRO A 90 4.25 -1.39 11.06
CA PRO A 90 3.70 -0.91 9.79
C PRO A 90 2.41 -1.61 9.36
N LEU A 91 2.21 -2.88 9.70
CA LEU A 91 0.99 -3.61 9.40
C LEU A 91 -0.15 -3.24 10.33
N VAL A 92 0.16 -2.85 11.56
CA VAL A 92 -0.82 -2.25 12.48
C VAL A 92 -1.21 -0.87 11.97
N THR A 93 -0.24 -0.01 11.64
CA THR A 93 -0.52 1.31 11.04
C THR A 93 -1.35 1.17 9.77
N LEU A 94 -0.98 0.27 8.86
CA LEU A 94 -1.72 0.03 7.61
C LEU A 94 -3.10 -0.60 7.86
N GLY A 95 -3.19 -1.59 8.75
CA GLY A 95 -4.44 -2.26 9.11
C GLY A 95 -5.42 -1.31 9.78
N ASN A 96 -4.95 -0.44 10.67
CA ASN A 96 -5.75 0.62 11.29
C ASN A 96 -6.15 1.68 10.28
N ALA A 97 -5.21 2.15 9.45
CA ALA A 97 -5.47 3.19 8.45
C ALA A 97 -6.43 2.74 7.35
N MET A 98 -6.52 1.44 7.07
CA MET A 98 -7.35 0.92 5.99
C MET A 98 -8.51 0.04 6.47
N GLU A 99 -8.70 -0.15 7.77
CA GLU A 99 -9.63 -1.14 8.34
C GLU A 99 -9.50 -2.54 7.67
N LEU A 100 -8.32 -2.88 7.16
CA LEU A 100 -8.07 -4.12 6.45
C LEU A 100 -7.54 -5.16 7.42
N THR A 101 -8.08 -6.37 7.34
CA THR A 101 -7.36 -7.51 7.86
C THR A 101 -6.23 -7.84 6.89
N LEU A 102 -5.01 -7.64 7.37
CA LEU A 102 -3.78 -7.96 6.66
C LEU A 102 -3.11 -9.16 7.32
N ARG A 103 -2.58 -10.07 6.52
CA ARG A 103 -1.74 -11.16 7.01
C ARG A 103 -0.37 -11.08 6.35
N PRO A 104 0.71 -10.87 7.13
CA PRO A 104 2.05 -10.95 6.56
C PRO A 104 2.31 -12.37 6.09
N VAL A 105 2.89 -12.47 4.90
CA VAL A 105 3.30 -13.74 4.30
C VAL A 105 4.81 -13.91 4.41
N GLU A 106 5.56 -12.86 4.11
CA GLU A 106 7.02 -12.85 4.17
C GLU A 106 7.54 -11.41 4.19
N THR A 107 8.66 -11.21 4.87
CA THR A 107 9.49 -10.01 4.70
C THR A 107 10.54 -10.32 3.65
N VAL A 108 10.58 -9.51 2.59
CA VAL A 108 11.56 -9.63 1.52
C VAL A 108 12.67 -8.61 1.80
N PRO A 109 13.94 -9.02 1.93
CA PRO A 109 15.05 -8.07 2.00
C PRO A 109 15.07 -7.21 0.72
N ALA A 110 15.29 -5.91 0.90
CA ALA A 110 15.31 -4.91 -0.15
C ALA A 110 16.43 -5.13 -1.18
#